data_AF-A0A6H5KM16-F1
#
_entry.id   AF-A0A6H5KM16-F1
#
_cell.length_a   1.000
_cell.length_b   1.000
_cell.length_c   1.000
_cell.angle_alpha   90.00
_cell.angle_beta   90.00
_cell.angle_gamma   90.00
#
_symmetry.space_group_name_H-M   'P 1'
#
loop_
_entity.id
_entity.type
_entity.pdbx_description
1 polymer ?
#
loop_
_entity_poly.entity_id
_entity_poly.type
_entity_poly.pdbx_seq_one_letter_code
_entity_poly.pdbx_strand_id
1 'polypeptide(L)'
;MRGQPCSTWGHILLSSPKCHPEVAGVGIEYSWGFSKQKFRRKINDEVPKHLHDNIEKSLCIDKYLTIGRVRRFARRTRDYCRAYREIALRGVVIRNKEFLEKMRKIQKAHRNILDMKTSFLGDQ
;
A
#
# COMPACT_ATOMS: atom_id res chain seq x y z
N MET A 1 2.39 -11.29 12.20
CA MET A 1 3.76 -10.72 12.29
C MET A 1 4.07 -10.64 13.77
N ARG A 2 5.06 -11.38 14.26
CA ARG A 2 5.51 -11.32 15.66
C ARG A 2 6.61 -10.26 15.72
N GLY A 3 6.40 -9.18 16.47
CA GLY A 3 7.42 -8.15 16.67
C GLY A 3 8.42 -8.62 17.73
N GLN A 4 9.70 -8.38 17.51
CA GLN A 4 10.71 -8.52 18.57
C GLN A 4 10.98 -7.15 19.20
N PRO A 5 11.10 -7.06 20.52
CA PRO A 5 11.42 -5.82 21.20
C PRO A 5 12.86 -5.40 20.86
N CYS A 6 13.02 -4.19 20.29
CA CYS A 6 14.33 -3.56 20.15
C CYS A 6 14.67 -2.89 21.49
N SER A 7 15.66 -3.42 22.18
CA SER A 7 15.79 -3.43 23.64
C SER A 7 16.21 -2.12 24.34
N THR A 8 16.14 -0.96 23.69
CA THR A 8 16.62 0.31 24.31
C THR A 8 15.68 1.51 24.22
N TRP A 9 14.72 1.54 23.30
CA TRP A 9 13.88 2.73 23.05
C TRP A 9 12.37 2.44 22.93
N GLY A 10 11.93 1.24 23.29
CA GLY A 10 10.52 0.83 23.18
C GLY A 10 10.04 0.63 21.72
N HIS A 11 10.94 0.61 20.76
CA HIS A 11 10.60 0.34 19.36
C HIS A 11 10.30 -1.14 19.12
N ILE A 12 9.28 -1.40 18.30
CA ILE A 12 8.94 -2.73 17.82
C ILE A 12 9.45 -2.86 16.40
N LEU A 13 10.38 -3.81 16.17
CA LEU A 13 10.81 -4.15 14.82
C LEU A 13 9.80 -5.11 14.19
N LEU A 14 9.20 -4.68 13.08
CA LEU A 14 8.33 -5.51 12.26
C LEU A 14 9.12 -6.05 11.07
N SER A 15 9.42 -7.34 11.08
CA SER A 15 10.06 -8.00 9.94
C SER A 15 9.10 -8.08 8.75
N SER A 16 9.62 -7.74 7.57
CA SER A 16 8.93 -7.90 6.29
C SER A 16 9.73 -8.86 5.41
N PRO A 17 9.07 -9.72 4.63
CA PRO A 17 9.75 -10.67 3.76
C PRO A 17 10.49 -9.93 2.63
N LYS A 18 11.64 -10.48 2.21
CA LYS A 18 12.45 -9.93 1.12
C LYS A 18 11.69 -10.03 -0.21
N CYS A 19 11.92 -9.09 -1.12
CA CYS A 19 11.35 -9.08 -2.47
C CYS A 19 9.82 -8.95 -2.58
N HIS A 20 9.14 -8.48 -1.52
CA HIS A 20 7.69 -8.26 -1.50
C HIS A 20 7.33 -6.79 -1.18
N PRO A 21 7.58 -5.86 -2.09
CA PRO A 21 7.34 -4.43 -1.86
C PRO A 21 5.86 -4.11 -1.55
N GLU A 22 4.92 -4.93 -2.02
CA GLU A 22 3.49 -4.78 -1.76
C GLU A 22 3.10 -4.92 -0.29
N VAL A 23 3.94 -5.56 0.55
CA VAL A 23 3.73 -5.68 2.00
C VAL A 23 4.63 -4.78 2.84
N ALA A 24 5.51 -4.00 2.21
CA ALA A 24 6.50 -3.19 2.93
C ALA A 24 5.88 -2.02 3.69
N GLY A 25 6.32 -1.82 4.93
CA GLY A 25 6.16 -0.57 5.71
C GLY A 25 4.75 0.01 5.73
N VAL A 26 3.71 -0.82 5.85
CA VAL A 26 2.30 -0.39 5.87
C VAL A 26 1.93 0.46 4.64
N GLY A 27 2.53 0.14 3.49
CA GLY A 27 2.26 0.80 2.21
C GLY A 27 3.24 1.92 1.87
N ILE A 28 4.42 1.96 2.49
CA ILE A 28 5.45 2.95 2.18
C ILE A 28 5.85 2.94 0.71
N GLU A 29 6.02 1.76 0.10
CA GLU A 29 6.34 1.60 -1.32
C GLU A 29 5.25 2.16 -2.24
N TYR A 30 3.98 2.08 -1.84
CA TYR A 30 2.89 2.72 -2.59
C TYR A 30 2.97 4.25 -2.52
N SER A 31 3.30 4.80 -1.35
CA SER A 31 3.51 6.24 -1.18
C SER A 31 4.65 6.73 -2.06
N TRP A 32 5.80 6.05 -2.04
CA TRP A 32 6.95 6.36 -2.90
C TRP A 32 6.60 6.24 -4.38
N GLY A 33 5.98 5.14 -4.80
CA GLY A 33 5.59 4.94 -6.19
C GLY A 33 4.63 6.03 -6.70
N PHE A 34 3.69 6.44 -5.86
CA PHE A 34 2.75 7.51 -6.20
C PHE A 34 3.41 8.90 -6.24
N SER A 35 4.18 9.26 -5.21
CA SER A 35 4.91 10.54 -5.16
C SER A 35 5.87 10.66 -6.35
N LYS A 36 6.67 9.61 -6.63
CA LYS A 36 7.58 9.56 -7.78
C LYS A 36 6.85 9.73 -9.12
N GLN A 37 5.66 9.13 -9.26
CA GLN A 37 4.82 9.34 -10.44
C GLN A 37 4.39 10.82 -10.57
N LYS A 38 4.03 11.48 -9.47
CA LYS A 38 3.63 12.90 -9.49
C LYS A 38 4.80 13.82 -9.75
N PHE A 39 5.95 13.56 -9.12
CA PHE A 39 7.20 14.23 -9.40
C PHE A 39 7.50 14.21 -10.90
N ARG A 40 7.60 13.02 -11.50
CA ARG A 40 7.98 12.85 -12.91
C ARG A 40 6.99 13.44 -13.92
N ARG A 41 5.69 13.45 -13.61
CA ARG A 41 4.65 13.83 -14.59
C ARG A 41 4.17 15.27 -14.47
N LYS A 42 4.35 15.91 -13.31
CA LYS A 42 3.65 17.17 -13.00
C LYS A 42 4.48 18.22 -12.27
N ILE A 43 5.63 17.87 -11.69
CA ILE A 43 6.32 18.77 -10.75
C ILE A 43 7.77 18.98 -11.17
N ASN A 44 8.45 17.94 -11.66
CA ASN A 44 9.84 18.03 -12.10
C ASN A 44 9.94 18.95 -13.31
N ASP A 45 10.64 20.07 -13.11
CA ASP A 45 11.00 21.05 -14.15
C ASP A 45 12.42 20.80 -14.71
N GLU A 46 13.07 19.70 -14.29
CA GLU A 46 14.41 19.30 -14.72
C GLU A 46 15.52 20.29 -14.36
N VAL A 47 15.25 21.19 -13.40
CA VAL A 47 16.23 22.13 -12.86
C VAL A 47 16.85 21.56 -11.58
N PRO A 48 18.16 21.26 -11.54
CA PRO A 48 18.81 20.62 -10.38
C PRO A 48 18.64 21.40 -9.07
N LYS A 49 18.66 22.74 -9.14
CA LYS A 49 18.47 23.62 -7.97
C LYS A 49 17.09 23.46 -7.32
N HIS A 50 16.07 23.08 -8.09
CA HIS A 50 14.68 22.95 -7.60
C HIS A 50 14.35 21.52 -7.16
N LEU A 51 15.30 20.58 -7.23
CA LEU A 51 15.06 19.17 -6.97
C LEU A 51 14.42 18.92 -5.60
N HIS A 52 14.96 19.55 -4.55
CA HIS A 52 14.48 19.39 -3.18
C HIS A 52 13.02 19.86 -3.04
N ASP A 53 12.75 21.11 -3.47
CA ASP A 53 11.40 21.70 -3.43
C ASP A 53 10.40 20.89 -4.25
N ASN A 54 10.83 20.34 -5.40
CA ASN A 54 10.00 19.50 -6.24
C ASN A 54 9.69 18.14 -5.58
N ILE A 55 10.64 17.58 -4.84
CA ILE A 55 10.42 16.36 -4.03
C ILE A 55 9.42 16.66 -2.91
N GLU A 56 9.61 17.73 -2.14
CA GLU A 56 8.68 18.13 -1.07
C GLU A 56 7.26 18.36 -1.61
N LYS A 57 7.13 19.10 -2.71
CA LYS A 57 5.86 19.30 -3.40
C LYS A 57 5.21 17.98 -3.79
N SER A 58 5.99 16.97 -4.20
CA SER A 58 5.47 15.65 -4.58
C SER A 58 5.01 14.79 -3.39
N LEU A 59 5.53 15.09 -2.19
CA LEU A 59 5.19 14.43 -0.93
C LEU A 59 4.10 15.18 -0.14
N CYS A 60 3.74 16.39 -0.55
CA CYS A 60 2.73 17.24 0.08
C CYS A 60 1.45 16.46 0.45
N ILE A 61 1.12 16.45 1.74
CA ILE A 61 0.00 15.71 2.32
C ILE A 61 -1.33 16.30 1.84
N ASP A 62 -1.44 17.63 1.73
CA ASP A 62 -2.71 18.28 1.37
C ASP A 62 -3.12 18.01 -0.09
N LYS A 63 -2.15 17.71 -0.96
CA LYS A 63 -2.39 17.57 -2.41
C LYS A 63 -2.20 16.14 -2.91
N TYR A 64 -1.08 15.49 -2.58
CA TYR A 64 -0.70 14.21 -3.17
C TYR A 64 -0.78 13.05 -2.18
N LEU A 65 -0.08 13.10 -1.05
CA LEU A 65 -0.10 12.02 -0.06
C LEU A 65 -1.12 12.27 1.05
N THR A 66 -2.36 12.57 0.65
CA THR A 66 -3.46 12.80 1.60
C THR A 66 -3.64 11.63 2.56
N ILE A 67 -4.09 11.92 3.78
CA ILE A 67 -4.36 10.91 4.82
C ILE A 67 -5.25 9.79 4.27
N GLY A 68 -6.30 10.14 3.53
CA GLY A 68 -7.19 9.16 2.90
C GLY A 68 -6.47 8.26 1.88
N ARG A 69 -5.49 8.80 1.13
CA ARG A 69 -4.69 8.01 0.18
C ARG A 69 -3.70 7.10 0.91
N VAL A 70 -2.97 7.60 1.91
CA VAL A 70 -2.07 6.79 2.73
C VAL A 70 -2.82 5.66 3.43
N ARG A 71 -4.02 5.92 3.97
CA ARG A 71 -4.89 4.88 4.55
C ARG A 71 -5.31 3.81 3.53
N ARG A 72 -5.56 4.18 2.27
CA ARG A 72 -5.83 3.22 1.19
C ARG A 72 -4.60 2.36 0.86
N PHE A 73 -3.40 2.93 0.88
CA PHE A 73 -2.15 2.18 0.71
C PHE A 73 -1.94 1.18 1.86
N ALA A 74 -2.11 1.64 3.10
CA ALA A 74 -2.08 0.78 4.28
C ALA A 74 -3.10 -0.38 4.19
N ARG A 75 -4.32 -0.08 3.74
CA ARG A 75 -5.34 -1.11 3.49
C ARG A 75 -4.87 -2.11 2.44
N ARG A 76 -4.33 -1.64 1.31
CA ARG A 76 -3.84 -2.50 0.23
C ARG A 76 -2.75 -3.45 0.72
N THR A 77 -1.79 -2.95 1.51
CA THR A 77 -0.75 -3.77 2.14
C THR A 77 -1.35 -4.82 3.07
N ARG A 78 -2.32 -4.46 3.91
CA ARG A 78 -3.02 -5.45 4.77
C ARG A 78 -3.77 -6.51 3.97
N ASP A 79 -4.39 -6.14 2.85
CA ASP A 79 -5.06 -7.09 1.96
C ASP A 79 -4.05 -8.12 1.42
N TYR A 80 -2.84 -7.71 1.05
CA TYR A 80 -1.77 -8.64 0.66
C TYR A 80 -1.29 -9.51 1.82
N CYS A 81 -1.07 -8.94 3.01
CA CYS A 81 -0.68 -9.72 4.19
C CYS A 81 -1.71 -10.84 4.48
N ARG A 82 -3.01 -10.56 4.32
CA ARG A 82 -4.08 -11.57 4.44
C ARG A 82 -3.98 -12.63 3.35
N ALA A 83 -3.77 -12.22 2.09
CA ALA A 83 -3.57 -13.15 0.98
C ALA A 83 -2.39 -14.10 1.22
N TYR A 84 -1.23 -13.57 1.60
CA TYR A 84 -0.04 -14.37 1.92
C TYR A 84 -0.29 -15.32 3.09
N ARG A 85 -0.94 -14.84 4.15
CA ARG A 85 -1.29 -15.68 5.31
C ARG A 85 -2.16 -16.86 4.88
N GLU A 86 -3.18 -16.62 4.06
CA GLU A 86 -4.06 -17.68 3.61
C GLU A 86 -3.33 -18.69 2.71
N ILE A 87 -2.53 -18.19 1.78
CA ILE A 87 -1.73 -19.04 0.88
C ILE A 87 -0.81 -19.96 1.71
N ALA A 88 -0.18 -19.42 2.74
CA ALA A 88 0.64 -20.18 3.67
C ALA A 88 -0.17 -21.22 4.46
N LEU A 89 -1.36 -20.87 4.96
CA LEU A 89 -2.24 -21.80 5.68
C LEU A 89 -2.75 -22.94 4.80
N ARG A 90 -3.01 -22.68 3.51
CA ARG A 90 -3.47 -23.68 2.55
C ARG A 90 -2.34 -24.50 1.92
N GLY A 91 -1.08 -24.17 2.19
CA GLY A 91 0.07 -24.83 1.56
C GLY A 91 0.14 -24.63 0.03
N VAL A 92 -0.43 -23.55 -0.50
CA VAL A 92 -0.47 -23.31 -1.95
C VAL A 92 0.77 -22.53 -2.38
N VAL A 93 1.38 -22.92 -3.51
CA VAL A 93 2.51 -22.19 -4.08
C VAL A 93 2.02 -21.01 -4.93
N ILE A 94 2.62 -19.84 -4.74
CA ILE A 94 2.36 -18.66 -5.57
C ILE A 94 3.01 -18.86 -6.93
N ARG A 95 2.19 -19.12 -7.95
CA ARG A 95 2.66 -19.39 -9.32
C ARG A 95 3.07 -18.12 -10.07
N ASN A 96 2.30 -17.05 -9.89
CA ASN A 96 2.54 -15.77 -10.54
C ASN A 96 1.80 -14.65 -9.80
N LYS A 97 2.03 -13.40 -10.24
CA LYS A 97 1.39 -12.21 -9.69
C LYS A 97 -0.14 -12.22 -9.83
N GLU A 98 -0.67 -12.75 -10.93
CA GLU A 98 -2.11 -12.79 -11.19
C GLU A 98 -2.85 -13.70 -10.20
N PHE A 99 -2.23 -14.83 -9.86
CA PHE A 99 -2.72 -15.73 -8.83
C PHE A 99 -2.79 -15.04 -7.47
N LEU A 100 -1.74 -14.31 -7.08
CA LEU A 100 -1.73 -13.52 -5.85
C LEU A 100 -2.82 -12.44 -5.85
N GLU A 101 -2.99 -11.73 -6.97
CA GLU A 101 -4.05 -10.75 -7.16
C GLU A 101 -5.45 -11.36 -6.99
N LYS A 102 -5.68 -12.56 -7.54
CA LYS A 102 -6.92 -13.32 -7.40
C LYS A 102 -7.15 -13.72 -5.94
N MET A 103 -6.13 -14.26 -5.28
CA MET A 103 -6.21 -14.63 -3.85
C MET A 103 -6.52 -13.41 -2.97
N ARG A 104 -5.88 -12.27 -3.21
CA ARG A 104 -6.18 -11.03 -2.50
C ARG A 104 -7.63 -10.58 -2.69
N LYS A 105 -8.17 -10.69 -3.92
CA LYS A 105 -9.58 -10.36 -4.20
C LYS A 105 -10.54 -11.30 -3.44
N ILE A 106 -10.23 -12.59 -3.39
CA ILE A 106 -11.02 -13.60 -2.65
C ILE A 106 -10.99 -13.29 -1.15
N GLN A 107 -9.82 -12.98 -0.60
CA GLN A 107 -9.63 -12.68 0.83
C GLN A 107 -10.25 -11.34 1.28
N LYS A 108 -10.73 -10.52 0.35
CA LYS A 108 -11.49 -9.29 0.65
C LYS A 108 -12.93 -9.60 1.13
N ALA A 109 -13.31 -10.86 1.37
CA ALA A 109 -14.69 -11.29 1.65
C ALA A 109 -15.29 -10.74 2.97
N HIS A 110 -16.06 -9.67 2.87
CA HIS A 110 -17.52 -9.60 2.82
C HIS A 110 -17.84 -8.39 1.95
N ARG A 111 -19.02 -8.31 1.30
CA ARG A 111 -19.42 -7.09 0.57
C ARG A 111 -19.35 -5.91 1.54
N ASN A 112 -18.28 -5.13 1.46
CA ASN A 112 -18.21 -3.87 2.19
C ASN A 112 -19.13 -2.91 1.47
N ILE A 113 -20.11 -2.33 2.16
CA ILE A 113 -21.06 -1.39 1.57
C ILE A 113 -20.34 -0.24 0.84
N LEU A 114 -19.17 0.18 1.32
CA LEU A 114 -18.33 1.21 0.71
C LEU A 114 -17.64 0.75 -0.59
N ASP A 115 -17.51 -0.56 -0.82
CA ASP A 115 -16.92 -1.17 -2.02
C ASP A 115 -18.00 -1.80 -2.93
N MET A 116 -19.26 -1.83 -2.48
CA MET A 116 -20.37 -2.46 -3.18
C MET A 116 -20.91 -1.51 -4.25
N LYS A 117 -21.25 -2.00 -5.44
CA LYS A 117 -21.92 -1.18 -6.45
C LYS A 117 -23.30 -0.83 -5.89
N THR A 118 -23.48 0.34 -5.31
CA THR A 118 -24.75 0.80 -4.73
C THR A 118 -25.78 1.22 -5.79
N SER A 119 -25.49 1.01 -7.08
CA SER A 119 -26.40 1.32 -8.18
C SER A 119 -27.75 0.60 -8.09
N PHE A 120 -27.85 -0.50 -7.31
CA PHE A 120 -29.12 -1.19 -7.04
C PHE A 120 -29.89 -0.62 -5.84
N LEU A 121 -29.27 0.25 -5.02
CA LEU A 121 -29.93 0.92 -3.88
C LEU A 121 -30.76 2.12 -4.30
N GLY A 122 -30.63 2.58 -5.56
CA GLY A 122 -31.55 3.49 -6.23
C GLY A 122 -32.05 4.66 -5.37
N ASP A 123 -31.25 5.71 -5.27
CA ASP A 123 -31.79 7.07 -5.16
C ASP A 123 -31.32 7.81 -6.42
N GLN A 124 -32.28 8.42 -7.13
CA GLN A 124 -32.08 9.12 -8.40
C GLN A 124 -30.99 10.19 -8.34
#